data_AF-A0A9D1GRP4-F1
#
_entry.id   AF-A0A9D1GRP4-F1
#
_cell.length_a   1.000
_cell.length_b   1.000
_cell.length_c   1.000
_cell.angle_alpha   90.00
_cell.angle_beta   90.00
_cell.angle_gamma   90.00
#
_symmetry.space_group_name_H-M   'P 1'
#
loop_
_entity.id
_entity.type
_entity.pdbx_description
1 polymer ?
#
loop_
_entity_poly.entity_id
_entity_poly.type
_entity_poly.pdbx_seq_one_letter_code
_entity_poly.pdbx_strand_id
1 'polypeptide(L)'
;MKSKLKSGLKIYLSLILFVLLVCFVYAFYLNKTNQEYHPVLKLFIGSISFLLLGLFYGNAVHKRGIFVGLFVAVVHLLLLKLIFFLSVGNYMFTPLSSAIYILSSGIGGILGISFKKIF
;
A
#
# COMPACT_ATOMS: atom_id res chain seq x y z
N MET A 1 6.32 25.37 -12.95
CA MET A 1 6.68 24.80 -11.63
C MET A 1 5.47 24.48 -10.75
N LYS A 2 4.46 25.37 -10.65
CA LYS A 2 3.25 25.16 -9.83
C LYS A 2 2.42 23.89 -10.15
N SER A 3 2.36 23.45 -11.42
CA SER A 3 1.58 22.26 -11.81
C SER A 3 2.24 20.93 -11.42
N LYS A 4 3.57 20.81 -11.56
CA LYS A 4 4.33 19.62 -11.13
C LYS A 4 4.27 19.43 -9.61
N LEU A 5 4.34 20.53 -8.84
CA LEU A 5 4.17 20.51 -7.38
C LEU A 5 2.76 20.04 -6.97
N LYS A 6 1.69 20.54 -7.62
CA LYS A 6 0.31 20.08 -7.36
C LYS A 6 0.11 18.59 -7.64
N SER A 7 0.75 18.05 -8.68
CA SER A 7 0.68 16.62 -9.03
C SER A 7 1.42 15.75 -8.00
N GLY A 8 2.62 16.15 -7.57
CA GLY A 8 3.36 15.43 -6.53
C GLY A 8 2.61 15.40 -5.19
N LEU A 9 1.99 16.52 -4.79
CA LEU A 9 1.26 16.63 -3.53
C LEU A 9 0.04 15.69 -3.47
N LYS A 10 -0.66 15.47 -4.59
CA LYS A 10 -1.77 14.52 -4.67
C LYS A 10 -1.33 13.08 -4.41
N ILE A 11 -0.16 12.71 -4.91
CA ILE A 11 0.42 11.38 -4.71
C ILE A 11 0.76 11.17 -3.24
N TYR A 12 1.43 12.13 -2.60
CA TYR A 12 1.72 12.07 -1.16
C TYR A 12 0.46 12.06 -0.29
N LEU A 13 -0.56 12.84 -0.64
CA LEU A 13 -1.84 12.84 0.08
C LEU A 13 -2.54 11.47 -0.04
N SER A 14 -2.52 10.85 -1.22
CA SER A 14 -3.00 9.48 -1.43
C SER A 14 -2.21 8.46 -0.61
N LEU A 15 -0.90 8.66 -0.45
CA LEU A 15 -0.02 7.85 0.40
C LEU A 15 -0.50 7.86 1.86
N ILE A 16 -0.68 9.05 2.41
CA ILE A 16 -1.07 9.25 3.81
C ILE A 16 -2.48 8.69 4.06
N LEU A 17 -3.42 8.96 3.14
CA LEU A 17 -4.78 8.43 3.21
C LEU A 17 -4.82 6.90 3.19
N PHE A 18 -4.01 6.27 2.35
CA PHE A 18 -3.94 4.81 2.27
C PHE A 18 -3.45 4.21 3.60
N VAL A 19 -2.36 4.75 4.15
CA VAL A 19 -1.81 4.28 5.44
C VAL A 19 -2.82 4.46 6.57
N LEU A 20 -3.44 5.64 6.66
CA LEU A 20 -4.48 5.92 7.65
C LEU A 20 -5.66 4.96 7.55
N LEU A 21 -6.15 4.70 6.33
CA LEU A 21 -7.28 3.80 6.11
C LEU A 21 -6.94 2.37 6.52
N VAL A 22 -5.77 1.85 6.15
CA VAL A 22 -5.33 0.50 6.53
C VAL A 22 -5.19 0.39 8.06
N CYS A 23 -4.55 1.37 8.70
CA CYS A 23 -4.43 1.40 10.16
C CYS A 23 -5.79 1.47 10.86
N PHE A 24 -6.70 2.32 10.37
CA PHE A 24 -8.05 2.47 10.94
C PHE A 24 -8.86 1.17 10.82
N VAL A 25 -8.87 0.53 9.65
CA VAL A 25 -9.59 -0.74 9.44
C VAL A 25 -9.05 -1.83 10.36
N TYR A 26 -7.72 -1.92 10.49
CA TYR A 26 -7.08 -2.91 11.36
C TYR A 26 -7.40 -2.66 12.85
N ALA A 27 -7.30 -1.41 13.31
CA ALA A 27 -7.60 -1.04 14.69
C ALA A 27 -9.09 -1.24 15.03
N PHE A 28 -10.00 -0.88 14.11
CA PHE A 28 -11.43 -1.07 14.29
C PHE A 28 -11.80 -2.55 14.43
N TYR A 29 -11.20 -3.42 13.61
CA TYR A 29 -11.41 -4.86 13.71
C TYR A 29 -10.94 -5.41 15.04
N LEU A 30 -9.71 -5.11 15.46
CA LEU A 30 -9.16 -5.53 16.75
C LEU A 30 -10.07 -5.13 17.92
N ASN A 31 -10.55 -3.88 17.91
CA ASN A 31 -11.43 -3.38 18.97
C ASN A 31 -12.80 -4.10 19.00
N LYS A 32 -13.28 -4.60 17.85
CA LYS A 32 -14.60 -5.24 17.75
C LYS A 32 -14.57 -6.74 18.02
N THR A 33 -13.50 -7.43 17.65
CA THR A 33 -13.39 -8.89 17.78
C THR A 33 -12.51 -9.34 18.94
N ASN A 34 -11.66 -8.47 19.50
CA ASN A 34 -10.58 -8.81 20.42
C ASN A 34 -9.68 -9.96 19.91
N GLN A 35 -9.67 -10.20 18.60
CA GLN A 35 -8.94 -11.27 17.96
C GLN A 35 -8.14 -10.72 16.79
N GLU A 36 -6.92 -11.24 16.60
CA GLU A 36 -6.20 -11.00 15.37
C GLU A 36 -6.90 -11.67 14.19
N TYR A 37 -6.81 -11.04 13.02
CA TYR A 37 -7.29 -11.63 11.79
C TYR A 37 -6.66 -13.01 11.55
N HIS A 38 -7.49 -13.95 11.08
CA HIS A 38 -7.00 -15.21 10.56
C HIS A 38 -5.90 -14.97 9.51
N PRO A 39 -4.75 -15.69 9.54
CA PRO A 39 -3.59 -15.39 8.69
C PRO A 39 -3.91 -15.30 7.19
N VAL A 40 -4.79 -16.18 6.71
CA VAL A 40 -5.26 -16.19 5.31
C VAL A 40 -6.04 -14.93 4.97
N LEU A 41 -6.93 -14.48 5.86
CA LEU A 41 -7.72 -13.27 5.64
C LEU A 41 -6.82 -12.02 5.65
N LYS A 42 -5.85 -11.98 6.57
CA LYS A 42 -4.84 -10.92 6.65
C LYS A 42 -4.04 -10.82 5.34
N LEU A 43 -3.63 -11.96 4.79
CA LEU A 43 -2.92 -12.04 3.52
C LEU A 43 -3.79 -11.59 2.34
N PHE A 44 -5.06 -12.00 2.31
CA PHE A 44 -6.00 -11.63 1.25
C PHE A 44 -6.28 -10.11 1.25
N ILE A 45 -6.63 -9.55 2.41
CA ILE A 45 -6.88 -8.10 2.55
C ILE A 45 -5.62 -7.31 2.21
N GLY A 46 -4.46 -7.71 2.74
CA GLY A 46 -3.18 -7.07 2.44
C GLY A 46 -2.86 -7.08 0.93
N SER A 47 -3.09 -8.20 0.26
CA SER A 47 -2.86 -8.31 -1.20
C SER A 47 -3.75 -7.37 -1.98
N ILE A 48 -5.06 -7.32 -1.67
CA ILE A 48 -5.99 -6.38 -2.32
C ILE A 48 -5.57 -4.93 -2.08
N SER A 49 -5.20 -4.58 -0.85
CA SER A 49 -4.75 -3.22 -0.52
C SER A 49 -3.50 -2.82 -1.32
N PHE A 50 -2.49 -3.70 -1.38
CA PHE A 50 -1.27 -3.43 -2.14
C PHE A 50 -1.49 -3.40 -3.66
N LEU A 51 -2.43 -4.20 -4.18
CA LEU A 51 -2.85 -4.15 -5.57
C LEU A 51 -3.47 -2.79 -5.92
N LEU A 52 -4.40 -2.31 -5.10
CA LEU A 52 -5.03 -1.00 -5.28
C LEU A 52 -4.01 0.14 -5.17
N LEU A 53 -3.09 0.05 -4.20
CA LEU A 53 -1.98 0.99 -4.07
C LEU A 53 -1.16 1.06 -5.36
N GLY A 54 -0.76 -0.10 -5.88
CA GLY A 54 -0.03 -0.19 -7.14
C GLY A 54 -0.81 0.42 -8.30
N LEU A 55 -2.11 0.14 -8.38
CA LEU A 55 -3.01 0.66 -9.42
C LEU A 55 -3.09 2.19 -9.39
N PHE A 56 -3.31 2.79 -8.23
CA PHE A 56 -3.40 4.25 -8.11
C PHE A 56 -2.10 4.94 -8.48
N TYR A 57 -0.97 4.43 -7.99
CA TYR A 57 0.35 5.00 -8.30
C TYR A 57 0.75 4.78 -9.75
N GLY A 58 0.49 3.60 -10.30
CA GLY A 58 0.68 3.30 -11.72
C GLY A 58 -0.14 4.23 -12.60
N ASN A 59 -1.40 4.50 -12.24
CA ASN A 59 -2.25 5.43 -12.98
C ASN A 59 -1.75 6.88 -12.90
N ALA A 60 -1.36 7.35 -11.72
CA ALA A 60 -0.87 8.71 -11.51
C ALA A 60 0.44 9.01 -12.28
N VAL A 61 1.40 8.09 -12.22
CA VAL A 61 2.69 8.26 -12.92
C VAL A 61 2.55 7.97 -14.42
N HIS A 62 1.67 7.03 -14.79
CA HIS A 62 1.35 6.60 -16.15
C HIS A 62 2.58 6.23 -17.01
N LYS A 63 3.71 5.93 -16.37
CA LYS A 63 4.98 5.49 -16.96
C LYS A 63 5.60 4.45 -16.04
N ARG A 64 6.19 3.40 -16.64
CA ARG A 64 6.92 2.33 -15.92
C ARG A 64 6.10 1.75 -14.75
N GLY A 65 4.86 1.36 -15.01
CA GLY A 65 3.88 0.94 -13.99
C GLY A 65 4.37 -0.14 -13.02
N ILE A 66 5.05 -1.19 -13.52
CA ILE A 66 5.71 -2.22 -12.70
C ILE A 66 6.67 -1.61 -11.69
N PHE A 67 7.61 -0.78 -12.16
CA PHE A 67 8.66 -0.23 -11.32
C PHE A 67 8.07 0.69 -10.25
N VAL A 68 7.07 1.49 -10.62
CA VAL A 68 6.36 2.36 -9.68
C VAL A 68 5.63 1.52 -8.63
N GLY A 69 4.87 0.51 -9.03
CA GLY A 69 4.14 -0.36 -8.10
C GLY A 69 5.07 -1.07 -7.12
N LEU A 70 6.14 -1.69 -7.63
CA LEU A 70 7.13 -2.38 -6.79
C LEU A 70 7.84 -1.42 -5.82
N PHE A 71 8.29 -0.25 -6.30
CA PHE A 71 8.97 0.73 -5.48
C PHE A 71 8.07 1.26 -4.36
N VAL A 72 6.84 1.63 -4.71
CA VAL A 72 5.85 2.14 -3.76
C VAL A 72 5.51 1.08 -2.71
N ALA A 73 5.37 -0.18 -3.12
CA ALA A 73 5.14 -1.29 -2.18
C ALA A 73 6.26 -1.43 -1.15
N VAL A 74 7.52 -1.43 -1.58
CA VAL A 74 8.67 -1.54 -0.67
C VAL A 74 8.68 -0.39 0.33
N VAL A 75 8.49 0.84 -0.14
CA VAL A 75 8.44 2.03 0.73
C VAL A 75 7.32 1.91 1.76
N HIS A 76 6.12 1.51 1.36
CA HIS A 76 4.97 1.37 2.27
C HIS A 76 5.15 0.24 3.27
N LEU A 77 5.72 -0.88 2.84
CA LEU A 77 5.95 -2.03 3.71
C LEU A 77 6.96 -1.67 4.80
N LEU A 78 8.04 -0.97 4.45
CA LEU A 78 9.01 -0.45 5.42
C LEU A 78 8.38 0.59 6.35
N LEU A 79 7.58 1.52 5.83
CA LEU A 79 6.91 2.54 6.64
C LEU A 79 5.93 1.92 7.64
N LEU A 80 5.09 0.98 7.19
CA LEU A 80 4.16 0.26 8.07
C LEU A 80 4.92 -0.51 9.15
N LYS A 81 5.99 -1.21 8.79
CA LYS A 81 6.81 -1.95 9.76
C LYS A 81 7.47 -1.02 10.77
N LEU A 82 7.95 0.15 10.33
CA LEU A 82 8.50 1.16 11.24
C LEU A 82 7.44 1.68 12.21
N ILE A 83 6.23 2.00 11.73
CA ILE A 83 5.12 2.43 12.58
C ILE A 83 4.74 1.35 13.59
N PHE A 84 4.61 0.10 13.16
CA PHE A 84 4.32 -1.01 14.07
C PHE A 84 5.44 -1.25 15.08
N PHE A 85 6.69 -1.13 14.66
CA PHE A 85 7.85 -1.25 15.56
C PHE A 85 7.87 -0.13 16.61
N LEU A 86 7.60 1.12 16.22
CA LEU A 86 7.54 2.24 17.15
C LEU A 86 6.34 2.14 18.12
N SER A 87 5.23 1.55 17.68
CA SER A 87 4.01 1.43 18.50
C SER A 87 4.01 0.22 19.43
N VAL A 88 4.55 -0.92 19.02
CA VAL A 88 4.45 -2.21 19.74
C VAL A 88 5.82 -2.71 20.22
N GLY A 89 6.91 -2.10 19.78
CA GLY A 89 8.28 -2.53 20.10
C GLY A 89 8.71 -3.84 19.45
N ASN A 90 7.86 -4.44 18.60
CA ASN A 90 8.09 -5.76 18.00
C ASN A 90 8.26 -5.66 16.48
N TYR A 91 9.33 -6.27 15.95
CA TYR A 91 9.61 -6.36 14.52
C TYR A 91 9.47 -7.81 14.04
N MET A 92 8.27 -8.19 13.63
CA MET A 92 8.02 -9.49 13.00
C MET A 92 8.05 -9.36 11.48
N PHE A 93 9.10 -9.87 10.83
CA PHE A 93 9.20 -9.90 9.37
C PHE A 93 8.81 -11.25 8.80
N THR A 94 7.79 -11.26 7.95
CA THR A 94 7.30 -12.46 7.26
C THR A 94 7.63 -12.33 5.77
N PRO A 95 8.69 -13.00 5.26
CA PRO A 95 9.19 -12.78 3.91
C PRO A 95 8.18 -13.16 2.83
N LEU A 96 7.47 -14.28 3.02
CA LEU A 96 6.48 -14.77 2.04
C LEU A 96 5.33 -13.78 1.82
N SER A 97 4.68 -13.32 2.88
CA SER A 97 3.58 -12.34 2.76
C SER A 97 4.08 -11.02 2.18
N SER A 98 5.30 -10.63 2.52
CA SER A 98 5.89 -9.37 2.04
C SER A 98 6.14 -9.43 0.53
N ALA A 99 6.68 -10.56 0.04
CA ALA A 99 6.85 -10.80 -1.38
C ALA A 99 5.51 -10.79 -2.13
N ILE A 100 4.48 -11.44 -1.58
CA ILE A 100 3.13 -11.45 -2.17
C ILE A 100 2.57 -10.04 -2.28
N TYR A 101 2.68 -9.21 -1.24
CA TYR A 101 2.21 -7.83 -1.27
C TYR A 101 2.96 -6.98 -2.31
N ILE A 102 4.28 -7.12 -2.38
CA ILE A 102 5.11 -6.41 -3.36
C ILE A 102 4.71 -6.81 -4.79
N LEU A 103 4.61 -8.11 -5.07
CA LEU A 103 4.19 -8.61 -6.39
C LEU A 103 2.78 -8.14 -6.75
N SER A 104 1.84 -8.20 -5.79
CA SER A 104 0.47 -7.74 -5.98
C SER A 104 0.41 -6.26 -6.36
N SER A 105 1.24 -5.43 -5.72
CA SER A 105 1.38 -4.02 -6.09
C SER A 105 2.05 -3.81 -7.44
N GLY A 106 3.03 -4.64 -7.81
CA GLY A 106 3.60 -4.64 -9.16
C GLY A 106 2.54 -4.89 -10.24
N ILE A 107 1.69 -5.91 -10.04
CA ILE A 107 0.55 -6.21 -10.91
C ILE A 107 -0.44 -5.03 -10.95
N GLY A 108 -0.77 -4.49 -9.79
CA GLY A 108 -1.58 -3.27 -9.68
C GLY A 108 -1.00 -2.12 -10.52
N GLY A 109 0.31 -1.90 -10.45
CA GLY A 109 1.03 -0.89 -11.24
C GLY A 109 0.90 -1.07 -12.76
N ILE A 110 0.92 -2.31 -13.25
CA ILE A 110 0.64 -2.64 -14.67
C ILE A 110 -0.80 -2.27 -15.02
N LEU A 111 -1.76 -2.69 -14.19
CA LEU A 111 -3.16 -2.40 -14.43
C LEU A 111 -3.42 -0.89 -14.44
N GLY A 112 -2.79 -0.17 -13.52
CA GLY A 112 -2.91 1.29 -13.40
C GLY A 112 -2.49 2.07 -14.64
N ILE A 113 -1.47 1.60 -15.38
CA ILE A 113 -1.05 2.22 -16.64
C ILE A 113 -1.96 1.86 -17.82
N SER A 114 -2.68 0.74 -17.75
CA SER A 114 -3.61 0.29 -18.81
C SER A 114 -4.94 1.03 -18.79
N PHE A 115 -5.35 1.60 -17.65
CA PHE A 115 -6.56 2.41 -17.55
C PHE A 115 -6.33 3.85 -18.03
N LYS A 116 -7.40 4.49 -18.54
CA LYS A 116 -7.37 5.92 -18.88
C LYS A 116 -6.85 6.71 -17.68
N LYS A 117 -5.94 7.65 -17.93
CA LYS A 117 -5.32 8.47 -16.88
C LYS A 117 -6.39 9.26 -16.12
N ILE A 118 -6.54 8.97 -14.83
CA ILE A 118 -7.52 9.59 -13.94
C ILE A 118 -6.86 10.74 -13.16
N PHE A 119 -5.57 10.60 -12.86
CA PHE A 119 -4.80 11.51 -11.99
C PHE A 119 -3.65 12.22 -12.69
#